data_AF-A0A3L8P0Z8-F1
#
_entry.id   AF-A0A3L8P0Z8-F1
#
_cell.length_a   1.000
_cell.length_b   1.000
_cell.length_c   1.000
_cell.angle_alpha   90.00
_cell.angle_beta   90.00
_cell.angle_gamma   90.00
#
_symmetry.space_group_name_H-M   'P 1'
#
loop_
_entity.id
_entity.type
_entity.pdbx_description
1 polymer ?
#
loop_
_entity_poly.entity_id
_entity_poly.type
_entity_poly.pdbx_seq_one_letter_code
_entity_poly.pdbx_strand_id
1 'polypeptide(L)'
;MFVVQRHHATNLHFDLRLEVGGVLVSWAVPKGPSLDPSVKRLAHRVGDHDLAHADVEGSGLGDGPGTVIVWDTGSYADLGDVDVATGLERGHVKVELHGHRLTGGFALTQTRMGGDEANWLLVKVDDEHADREHDPVATELTSVLSGRSNADLEHHH
;
A
#
# COMPACT_ATOMS: atom_id res chain seq x y z
N MET A 1 8.35 9.48 -0.73
CA MET A 1 8.46 8.10 -1.26
C MET A 1 7.23 7.28 -0.86
N PHE A 2 7.00 6.13 -1.49
CA PHE A 2 5.98 5.17 -1.05
C PHE A 2 6.55 3.77 -0.91
N VAL A 3 5.87 2.96 -0.12
CA VAL A 3 6.15 1.54 0.01
C VAL A 3 4.84 0.77 0.14
N VAL A 4 4.82 -0.44 -0.40
CA VAL A 4 3.79 -1.44 -0.16
C VAL A 4 4.48 -2.67 0.42
N GLN A 5 4.14 -3.01 1.66
CA GLN A 5 4.61 -4.23 2.30
C GLN A 5 3.55 -5.31 2.18
N ARG A 6 3.97 -6.54 1.87
CA ARG A 6 3.09 -7.72 1.89
C ARG A 6 3.31 -8.46 3.20
N HIS A 7 2.33 -8.39 4.08
CA HIS A 7 2.37 -8.96 5.43
C HIS A 7 1.53 -10.23 5.49
N HIS A 8 2.21 -11.36 5.66
CA HIS A 8 1.59 -12.66 5.88
C HIS A 8 1.61 -12.99 7.38
N ALA A 9 0.56 -12.54 8.07
CA ALA A 9 0.27 -12.86 9.47
C ALA A 9 -0.79 -13.97 9.55
N THR A 10 -1.76 -13.88 10.47
CA THR A 10 -2.96 -14.75 10.46
C THR A 10 -3.74 -14.64 9.15
N ASN A 11 -3.80 -13.43 8.60
CA ASN A 11 -4.36 -13.16 7.28
C ASN A 11 -3.33 -12.39 6.46
N LEU A 12 -3.27 -12.70 5.17
CA LEU A 12 -2.51 -11.92 4.21
C LEU A 12 -3.16 -10.54 4.05
N HIS A 13 -2.35 -9.49 4.15
CA HIS A 13 -2.74 -8.13 3.80
C HIS A 13 -1.53 -7.36 3.26
N PHE A 14 -1.79 -6.14 2.80
CA PHE A 14 -0.77 -5.26 2.24
C PHE A 14 -0.80 -3.92 2.95
N ASP A 15 0.34 -3.45 3.45
CA ASP A 15 0.45 -2.13 4.06
C ASP A 15 0.95 -1.14 3.04
N LEU A 16 0.05 -0.28 2.55
CA LEU A 16 0.38 0.86 1.70
C LEU A 16 0.80 2.02 2.60
N ARG A 17 1.96 2.60 2.32
CA ARG A 17 2.48 3.74 3.08
C ARG A 17 2.98 4.84 2.18
N LEU A 18 2.64 6.07 2.52
CA LEU A 18 3.12 7.28 1.85
C LEU A 18 3.94 8.09 2.85
N GLU A 19 5.16 8.46 2.48
CA GLU A 19 5.95 9.43 3.24
C GLU A 19 5.32 10.81 3.13
N VAL A 20 4.89 11.38 4.25
CA VAL A 20 4.31 12.73 4.34
C VAL A 20 4.83 13.38 5.61
N GLY A 21 5.45 14.56 5.49
CA GLY A 21 5.92 15.31 6.68
C GLY A 21 6.96 14.57 7.54
N GLY A 22 7.73 13.66 6.95
CA GLY A 22 8.78 12.90 7.65
C GLY A 22 8.32 11.61 8.35
N VAL A 23 7.05 11.20 8.17
CA VAL A 23 6.51 9.93 8.65
C VAL A 23 5.86 9.15 7.51
N LEU A 24 5.67 7.85 7.71
CA LEU A 24 4.94 6.96 6.81
C LEU A 24 3.48 6.88 7.24
N VAL A 25 2.63 7.66 6.58
CA VAL A 25 1.17 7.56 6.73
C VAL A 25 0.73 6.25 6.10
N SER A 26 0.05 5.40 6.87
CA SER A 26 -0.08 3.97 6.57
C SER A 26 -1.53 3.49 6.53
N TRP A 27 -1.82 2.56 5.61
CA TRP A 27 -3.09 1.86 5.49
C TRP A 27 -2.88 0.36 5.29
N ALA A 28 -3.58 -0.45 6.08
CA ALA A 28 -3.73 -1.88 5.85
C ALA A 28 -4.79 -2.13 4.76
N VAL A 29 -4.42 -2.84 3.70
CA VAL A 29 -5.25 -3.15 2.53
C VAL A 29 -5.41 -4.68 2.44
N PRO A 30 -6.48 -5.27 3.01
CA PRO A 30 -6.59 -6.72 3.15
C PRO A 30 -6.53 -7.51 1.85
N LYS A 31 -7.02 -6.94 0.74
CA LYS A 31 -6.99 -7.57 -0.58
C LYS A 31 -5.91 -7.00 -1.50
N GLY A 32 -5.02 -6.17 -0.95
CA GLY A 32 -4.00 -5.45 -1.70
C GLY A 32 -4.55 -4.44 -2.72
N PRO A 33 -3.65 -3.70 -3.39
CA PRO A 33 -4.01 -2.79 -4.49
C PRO A 33 -4.62 -3.56 -5.68
N SER A 34 -5.27 -2.85 -6.59
CA SER A 34 -5.75 -3.38 -7.87
C SER A 34 -5.39 -2.39 -8.97
N LEU A 35 -5.12 -2.88 -10.18
CA LEU A 35 -4.95 -2.05 -11.36
C LEU A 35 -6.27 -1.83 -12.13
N ASP A 36 -7.37 -2.45 -11.70
CA ASP A 36 -8.68 -2.25 -12.29
C ASP A 36 -9.36 -1.00 -11.66
N PRO A 37 -9.65 0.06 -12.45
CA PRO A 37 -10.30 1.27 -11.93
C PRO A 37 -11.72 1.06 -11.39
N SER A 38 -12.37 -0.05 -11.78
CA SER A 38 -13.70 -0.40 -11.30
C SER A 38 -13.69 -1.07 -9.92
N VAL A 39 -12.52 -1.55 -9.46
CA VAL A 39 -12.37 -2.26 -8.19
C VAL A 39 -12.05 -1.27 -7.07
N LYS A 40 -12.89 -1.30 -6.04
CA LYS A 40 -12.67 -0.54 -4.79
C LYS A 40 -12.07 -1.45 -3.74
N ARG A 41 -10.88 -1.11 -3.24
CA ARG A 41 -10.20 -1.84 -2.17
C ARG A 41 -10.40 -1.11 -0.84
N LEU A 42 -10.80 -1.83 0.20
CA LEU A 42 -10.80 -1.28 1.55
C LEU A 42 -9.35 -1.02 1.97
N ALA A 43 -9.09 0.17 2.48
CA ALA A 43 -7.82 0.58 3.05
C ALA A 43 -8.10 1.12 4.45
N HIS A 44 -7.69 0.41 5.49
CA HIS A 44 -7.91 0.82 6.87
C HIS A 44 -6.69 1.57 7.37
N ARG A 45 -6.86 2.83 7.76
CA ARG A 45 -5.78 3.70 8.23
C ARG A 45 -5.27 3.19 9.57
N VAL A 46 -3.97 2.97 9.67
CA VAL A 46 -3.28 2.55 10.90
C VAL A 46 -2.38 3.69 11.39
N GLY A 47 -1.70 3.49 12.52
CA GLY A 47 -0.75 4.49 13.05
C GLY A 47 0.33 4.85 12.04
N ASP A 48 0.93 6.02 12.19
CA ASP A 48 2.07 6.43 11.37
C ASP A 48 3.32 5.65 11.78
N HIS A 49 4.24 5.45 10.82
CA HIS A 49 5.48 4.71 11.06
C HIS A 49 6.70 5.58 10.75
N ASP A 50 7.82 5.30 11.41
CA ASP A 50 9.09 5.95 11.09
C ASP A 50 9.57 5.52 9.70
N LEU A 51 10.28 6.40 8.99
CA LEU A 51 10.80 6.15 7.64
C LEU A 51 11.66 4.88 7.54
N ALA A 52 12.34 4.50 8.63
CA ALA A 52 13.13 3.27 8.69
C ALA A 52 12.30 1.99 8.48
N HIS A 53 10.97 2.05 8.65
CA HIS A 53 10.08 0.92 8.38
C HIS A 53 9.93 0.60 6.89
N ALA A 54 10.30 1.52 5.99
CA ALA A 54 10.10 1.33 4.55
C ALA A 54 10.88 0.12 3.98
N ASP A 55 12.02 -0.21 4.57
CA ASP A 55 12.91 -1.27 4.06
C ASP A 55 12.85 -2.55 4.90
N VAL A 56 11.90 -2.65 5.83
CA VAL A 56 11.80 -3.79 6.75
C VAL A 56 11.31 -5.05 6.02
N GLU A 57 12.09 -6.13 6.12
CA GLU A 57 11.75 -7.48 5.65
C GLU A 57 12.20 -8.55 6.64
N GLY A 58 11.36 -9.56 6.89
CA GLY A 58 11.73 -10.70 7.74
C GLY A 58 10.56 -11.40 8.40
N SER A 59 10.88 -12.34 9.30
CA SER A 59 9.93 -13.07 10.14
C SER A 59 9.85 -12.43 11.54
N GLY A 60 8.64 -12.21 12.04
CA GLY A 60 8.37 -11.55 13.31
C GLY A 60 8.71 -10.05 13.31
N LEU A 61 8.86 -9.44 12.13
CA LEU A 61 9.14 -8.01 11.95
C LEU A 61 7.91 -7.29 11.40
N GLY A 62 7.85 -5.97 11.59
CA GLY A 62 6.70 -5.13 11.22
C GLY A 62 5.66 -5.03 12.34
N ASP A 63 4.42 -4.70 11.97
CA ASP A 63 3.35 -4.32 12.92
C ASP A 63 2.59 -5.51 13.50
N GLY A 64 3.14 -6.72 13.38
CA GLY A 64 2.47 -7.93 13.84
C GLY A 64 3.26 -9.21 13.60
N PRO A 65 2.75 -10.35 14.08
CA PRO A 65 3.36 -11.65 13.86
C PRO A 65 3.35 -12.03 12.37
N GLY A 66 4.20 -12.98 11.97
CA GLY A 66 4.24 -13.49 10.60
C GLY A 66 5.43 -12.98 9.81
N THR A 67 5.34 -12.96 8.48
CA THR A 67 6.43 -12.51 7.60
C THR A 67 6.06 -11.25 6.83
N VAL A 68 7.03 -10.37 6.66
CA VAL A 68 6.90 -9.12 5.90
C VAL A 68 7.95 -9.08 4.80
N ILE A 69 7.52 -8.68 3.61
CA ILE A 69 8.39 -8.33 2.48
C ILE A 69 8.01 -6.96 1.92
N VAL A 70 8.97 -6.25 1.34
CA VAL A 70 8.73 -5.04 0.56
C VAL A 70 8.24 -5.47 -0.82
N TRP A 71 6.92 -5.44 -1.00
CA TRP A 71 6.25 -5.89 -2.22
C TRP A 71 6.34 -4.84 -3.34
N ASP A 72 6.30 -3.56 -3.02
CA ASP A 72 6.61 -2.51 -3.99
C ASP A 72 7.18 -1.30 -3.27
N THR A 73 7.93 -0.47 -3.99
CA THR A 73 8.50 0.76 -3.45
C THR A 73 8.84 1.70 -4.60
N GLY A 74 8.87 3.00 -4.31
CA GLY A 74 9.21 3.99 -5.30
C GLY A 74 8.93 5.42 -4.87
N SER A 75 8.85 6.30 -5.86
CA SER A 75 8.44 7.68 -5.66
C SER A 75 6.96 7.86 -5.94
N TYR A 76 6.35 8.89 -5.38
CA TYR A 76 5.02 9.32 -5.77
C TYR A 76 5.02 10.84 -6.02
N ALA A 77 4.08 11.30 -6.82
CA ALA A 77 3.81 12.72 -7.03
C ALA A 77 2.34 13.04 -6.65
N ASP A 78 2.09 14.29 -6.28
CA ASP A 78 0.73 14.78 -6.07
C ASP A 78 -0.01 14.79 -7.42
N LEU A 79 -1.19 14.18 -7.47
CA LEU A 79 -2.04 14.13 -8.67
C LEU A 79 -3.40 14.84 -8.45
N GLY A 80 -3.65 15.34 -7.24
CA GLY A 80 -4.84 16.10 -6.87
C GLY A 80 -4.66 17.61 -7.03
N ASP A 81 -5.73 18.37 -6.72
CA ASP A 81 -5.72 19.84 -6.72
C ASP A 81 -4.96 20.45 -5.52
N VAL A 82 -4.63 19.62 -4.52
CA VAL A 82 -3.91 19.99 -3.31
C VAL A 82 -2.81 18.96 -3.03
N ASP A 83 -1.82 19.34 -2.22
CA ASP A 83 -0.79 18.42 -1.75
C ASP A 83 -1.40 17.26 -0.93
N VAL A 84 -0.67 16.14 -0.84
CA VAL A 84 -1.10 14.95 -0.09
C VAL A 84 -1.41 15.27 1.38
N ALA A 85 -0.65 16.14 2.04
CA ALA A 85 -0.87 16.49 3.45
C ALA A 85 -2.27 17.13 3.65
N THR A 86 -2.62 18.12 2.82
CA THR A 86 -3.94 18.76 2.81
C THR A 86 -5.02 17.78 2.37
N GLY A 87 -4.73 16.90 1.40
CA GLY A 87 -5.64 15.85 0.96
C GLY A 87 -6.01 14.87 2.08
N LEU A 88 -5.04 14.52 2.94
CA LEU A 88 -5.26 13.64 4.09
C LEU A 88 -6.21 14.26 5.10
N GLU A 89 -6.07 15.56 5.40
CA GLU A 89 -6.98 16.30 6.27
C GLU A 89 -8.40 16.38 5.70
N ARG A 90 -8.52 16.46 4.37
CA ARG A 90 -9.81 16.51 3.66
C ARG A 90 -10.46 15.15 3.45
N GLY A 91 -9.76 14.06 3.76
CA GLY A 91 -10.25 12.70 3.53
C GLY A 91 -10.21 12.28 2.06
N HIS A 92 -9.43 12.94 1.21
CA HIS A 92 -9.28 12.56 -0.20
C HIS A 92 -7.86 12.88 -0.71
N VAL A 93 -7.14 11.84 -1.08
CA VAL A 93 -5.77 11.91 -1.59
C VAL A 93 -5.73 11.29 -2.98
N LYS A 94 -5.07 11.96 -3.92
CA LYS A 94 -4.79 11.42 -5.26
C LYS A 94 -3.31 11.57 -5.54
N VAL A 95 -2.65 10.45 -5.81
CA VAL A 95 -1.20 10.39 -6.08
C VAL A 95 -0.94 9.65 -7.37
N GLU A 96 0.13 10.02 -8.05
CA GLU A 96 0.73 9.22 -9.11
C GLU A 96 1.86 8.40 -8.50
N LEU A 97 1.78 7.07 -8.58
CA LEU A 97 2.82 6.17 -8.10
C LEU A 97 3.80 5.86 -9.24
N HIS A 98 5.08 5.81 -8.89
CA HIS A 98 6.18 5.36 -9.75
C HIS A 98 6.97 4.27 -9.04
N GLY A 99 6.37 3.09 -8.91
CA GLY A 99 7.00 1.89 -8.37
C GLY A 99 7.39 0.88 -9.43
N HIS A 100 7.77 -0.30 -8.95
CA HIS A 100 8.08 -1.46 -9.79
C HIS A 100 6.82 -2.18 -10.27
N ARG A 101 5.74 -2.16 -9.48
CA ARG A 101 4.49 -2.89 -9.74
C ARG A 101 3.30 -1.96 -9.88
N LEU A 102 3.23 -0.93 -9.05
CA LEU A 102 2.21 0.10 -9.10
C LEU A 102 2.74 1.31 -9.85
N THR A 103 2.10 1.62 -10.97
CA THR A 103 2.40 2.82 -11.76
C THR A 103 1.11 3.54 -12.12
N GLY A 104 1.17 4.87 -12.18
CA GLY A 104 0.06 5.74 -12.53
C GLY A 104 -0.77 6.18 -11.33
N GLY A 105 -1.94 6.75 -11.59
CA GLY A 105 -2.78 7.40 -10.59
C GLY A 105 -3.51 6.42 -9.67
N PHE A 106 -3.52 6.73 -8.37
CA PHE A 106 -4.32 6.09 -7.34
C PHE A 106 -5.02 7.14 -6.47
N ALA A 107 -6.23 6.82 -6.02
CA ALA A 107 -7.01 7.66 -5.11
C ALA A 107 -7.33 6.91 -3.82
N LEU A 108 -7.13 7.58 -2.69
CA LEU A 108 -7.54 7.18 -1.35
C LEU A 108 -8.65 8.12 -0.88
N THR A 109 -9.85 7.58 -0.62
CA THR A 109 -10.99 8.37 -0.15
C THR A 109 -11.51 7.84 1.17
N GLN A 110 -11.50 8.67 2.20
CA GLN A 110 -12.07 8.38 3.50
C GLN A 110 -13.58 8.16 3.37
N THR A 111 -14.10 7.13 4.03
CA THR A 111 -15.51 6.79 4.05
C THR A 111 -15.97 6.61 5.49
N ARG A 112 -17.22 6.99 5.79
CA ARG A 112 -17.84 6.78 7.11
C ARG A 112 -18.57 5.45 7.22
N MET A 113 -18.19 4.46 6.40
CA MET A 113 -18.79 3.13 6.46
C MET A 113 -18.56 2.52 7.84
N GLY A 114 -19.66 2.14 8.51
CA GLY A 114 -19.61 1.57 9.86
C GLY A 114 -19.31 2.59 10.98
N GLY A 115 -19.28 3.89 10.70
CA GLY A 115 -19.00 4.94 11.69
C GLY A 115 -17.52 5.07 12.08
N ASP A 116 -16.62 4.43 11.34
CA ASP A 116 -15.19 4.43 11.60
C ASP A 116 -14.45 5.30 10.57
N GLU A 117 -13.83 6.38 11.06
CA GLU A 117 -13.07 7.35 10.26
C GLU A 117 -11.72 6.80 9.77
N ALA A 118 -11.27 5.65 10.30
CA ALA A 118 -10.11 4.95 9.78
C ALA A 118 -10.39 4.21 8.47
N ASN A 119 -11.65 4.10 8.01
CA ASN A 119 -11.96 3.43 6.77
C ASN A 119 -11.78 4.33 5.54
N TRP A 120 -10.96 3.86 4.60
CA TRP A 120 -10.70 4.49 3.32
C TRP A 120 -10.95 3.50 2.18
N LEU A 121 -11.13 4.03 0.98
CA LEU A 121 -11.20 3.29 -0.27
C LEU A 121 -9.99 3.65 -1.12
N LEU A 122 -9.20 2.65 -1.47
CA LEU A 122 -8.16 2.72 -2.48
C LEU A 122 -8.74 2.32 -3.84
N VAL A 123 -8.55 3.18 -4.84
CA VAL A 123 -9.06 2.98 -6.20
C VAL A 123 -7.99 3.41 -7.21
N LYS A 124 -7.76 2.59 -8.24
CA LYS A 124 -6.91 2.95 -9.38
C LYS A 124 -7.62 4.02 -10.24
N VAL A 125 -6.88 5.03 -10.67
CA VAL A 125 -7.37 6.02 -11.65
C VAL A 125 -7.38 5.37 -13.04
N ASP A 126 -8.44 5.62 -13.81
CA ASP A 126 -8.55 5.17 -15.21
C ASP A 126 -7.61 6.03 -16.09
N ASP A 127 -6.37 5.58 -16.21
CA ASP A 127 -5.28 6.18 -16.98
C ASP A 127 -4.60 5.13 -17.86
N GLU A 128 -3.50 5.48 -18.53
CA GLU A 128 -2.78 4.58 -19.44
C GLU A 128 -2.14 3.37 -18.75
N HIS A 129 -2.00 3.38 -17.42
CA HIS A 129 -1.46 2.30 -16.61
C HIS A 129 -2.55 1.45 -15.93
N ALA A 130 -3.82 1.74 -16.17
CA ALA A 130 -4.92 0.91 -15.70
C ALA A 130 -4.97 -0.42 -16.47
N ASP A 131 -5.11 -1.53 -15.74
CA ASP A 131 -5.18 -2.87 -16.31
C ASP A 131 -6.25 -3.68 -15.57
N ARG A 132 -7.29 -4.09 -16.30
CA ARG A 132 -8.43 -4.87 -15.77
C ARG A 132 -8.18 -6.38 -15.80
N GLU A 133 -7.20 -6.83 -16.57
CA GLU A 133 -6.90 -8.24 -16.80
C GLU A 133 -5.76 -8.73 -15.88
N HIS A 134 -4.92 -7.81 -15.42
CA HIS A 134 -3.80 -8.11 -14.54
C HIS A 134 -4.10 -7.88 -13.05
N ASP A 135 -3.95 -8.94 -12.25
CA ASP A 135 -3.95 -8.85 -10.78
C ASP A 135 -2.51 -9.01 -10.24
N PRO A 136 -1.82 -7.91 -9.90
CA PRO A 136 -0.45 -7.97 -9.43
C PRO A 136 -0.36 -8.66 -8.07
N VAL A 137 -1.38 -8.56 -7.21
CA VAL A 137 -1.39 -9.20 -5.88
C VAL A 137 -1.35 -10.73 -5.98
N ALA A 138 -1.89 -11.29 -7.06
CA ALA A 138 -1.91 -12.73 -7.31
C ALA A 138 -0.66 -13.25 -8.04
N THR A 139 -0.01 -12.41 -8.86
CA THR A 139 1.07 -12.82 -9.77
C THR A 139 2.45 -12.45 -9.23
N GLU A 140 2.55 -11.35 -8.49
CA GLU A 140 3.80 -10.80 -7.98
C GLU A 140 3.97 -11.15 -6.50
N LEU A 141 4.73 -12.19 -6.17
CA LEU A 141 4.77 -12.76 -4.81
C LEU A 141 6.08 -12.54 -4.05
N THR A 142 7.04 -11.87 -4.68
CA THR A 142 8.41 -11.70 -4.18
C THR A 142 8.69 -10.25 -3.80
N SER A 143 9.73 -10.04 -2.99
CA SER A 143 10.26 -8.73 -2.66
C SER A 143 10.88 -8.05 -3.87
N VAL A 144 10.67 -6.75 -4.03
CA VAL A 144 11.41 -5.94 -5.01
C VAL A 144 12.83 -5.61 -4.56
N LEU A 145 13.14 -5.76 -3.26
CA LEU A 145 14.47 -5.50 -2.69
C LEU A 145 15.35 -6.76 -2.64
N SER A 146 14.81 -7.86 -2.13
CA SER A 146 15.57 -9.09 -1.89
C SER A 146 15.22 -10.25 -2.82
N GLY A 147 14.14 -10.15 -3.60
CA GLY A 147 13.64 -11.25 -4.43
C GLY A 147 13.00 -12.40 -3.65
N ARG A 148 12.98 -12.36 -2.31
CA ARG A 148 12.40 -13.40 -1.46
C ARG A 148 10.89 -13.27 -1.36
N SER A 149 10.19 -14.39 -1.25
CA SER A 149 8.76 -14.45 -0.92
C SER A 149 8.54 -14.57 0.59
N ASN A 150 7.31 -14.29 1.04
CA ASN A 150 6.88 -14.58 2.41
C ASN A 150 7.12 -16.06 2.79
N ALA A 151 6.92 -17.00 1.85
CA ALA A 151 7.13 -18.43 2.07
C ALA A 151 8.61 -18.79 2.26
N ASP A 152 9.53 -18.09 1.59
CA ASP A 152 10.96 -18.28 1.82
C ASP A 152 11.32 -17.88 3.26
N LEU A 153 10.76 -16.77 3.75
CA LEU A 153 11.01 -16.27 5.12
C LEU A 153 10.41 -17.16 6.22
N GLU A 154 9.39 -17.95 5.92
CA GLU A 154 8.78 -18.89 6.87
C GLU A 154 9.64 -20.14 7.08
N HIS A 155 10.33 -20.62 6.04
CA HIS A 155 11.09 -21.88 6.06
C HIS A 155 12.53 -21.75 6.56
N HIS A 156 12.99 -20.55 6.94
CA HIS A 156 14.35 -20.30 7.43
C HIS A 156 14.47 -20.22 8.97
N HIS A 157 13.67 -21.01 9.71
CA HIS A 157 13.82 -21.22 11.16
C HIS A 157 14.69 -22.43 11.49
#